data_AF-A0A525KCN0-F1
#
_entry.id   AF-A0A525KCN0-F1
#
_cell.length_a   1.000
_cell.length_b   1.000
_cell.length_c   1.000
_cell.angle_alpha   90.00
_cell.angle_beta   90.00
_cell.angle_gamma   90.00
#
_symmetry.space_group_name_H-M   'P 1'
#
loop_
_entity.id
_entity.type
_entity.pdbx_description
1 polymer ?
#
loop_
_entity_poly.entity_id
_entity_poly.type
_entity_poly.pdbx_seq_one_letter_code
_entity_poly.pdbx_strand_id
1 'polypeptide(L)'
;MTVADRIRVQSVRVLSDNHYTLKTSTFEWRRANGEKVFEAFMSPGAVTEKLHFFVAEYAPDMKIGAGGGIASEGEDIEVLELPIVQALAMIGDGRIADAKTIMLLQYAALNIFARDA
;
A
#
# COMPACT_ATOMS: atom_id res chain seq x y z
N MET A 1 -20.17 0.44 1.80
CA MET A 1 -19.27 0.25 2.96
C MET A 1 -18.22 1.34 2.91
N THR A 2 -18.07 2.06 4.01
CA THR A 2 -17.03 3.08 4.20
C THR A 2 -15.72 2.43 4.68
N VAL A 3 -14.62 3.18 4.66
CA VAL A 3 -13.33 2.76 5.23
C VAL A 3 -13.46 2.45 6.73
N ALA A 4 -14.29 3.21 7.45
CA ALA A 4 -14.55 2.99 8.87
C ALA A 4 -15.16 1.61 9.15
N ASP A 5 -16.01 1.11 8.25
CA ASP A 5 -16.67 -0.20 8.39
C ASP A 5 -15.71 -1.39 8.20
N ARG A 6 -14.47 -1.13 7.77
CA ARG A 6 -13.46 -2.15 7.45
C ARG A 6 -12.35 -2.24 8.50
N ILE A 7 -12.25 -1.27 9.41
CA ILE A 7 -11.24 -1.26 10.47
C ILE A 7 -11.91 -1.67 11.78
N ARG A 8 -11.45 -2.76 12.38
CA ARG A 8 -11.79 -3.14 13.75
C ARG A 8 -10.56 -2.95 14.63
N VAL A 9 -10.51 -1.85 15.38
CA VAL A 9 -9.45 -1.62 16.36
C VAL A 9 -9.55 -2.67 17.48
N GLN A 10 -8.49 -3.47 17.63
CA GLN A 10 -8.38 -4.52 18.64
C GLN A 10 -7.90 -3.95 19.97
N SER A 11 -6.87 -3.11 19.92
CA SER A 11 -6.32 -2.48 21.12
C SER A 11 -5.64 -1.17 20.77
N VAL A 12 -5.65 -0.24 21.73
CA VAL A 12 -4.90 1.00 21.67
C VAL A 12 -4.13 1.11 22.98
N ARG A 13 -2.81 1.26 22.89
CA ARG A 13 -1.92 1.44 24.04
C ARG A 13 -1.23 2.78 23.95
N VAL A 14 -1.35 3.60 24.99
CA VAL A 14 -0.57 4.83 25.13
C VAL A 14 0.89 4.46 25.37
N LEU A 15 1.78 5.03 24.55
CA LEU A 15 3.22 4.84 24.64
C LEU A 15 3.90 6.02 25.38
N SER A 16 3.32 7.21 25.29
CA SER A 16 3.76 8.43 25.98
C SER A 16 2.59 9.40 26.05
N ASP A 17 2.44 10.14 27.15
CA ASP A 17 1.36 11.12 27.36
C ASP A 17 1.81 12.45 27.96
N ASN A 18 3.13 12.74 27.96
CA ASN A 18 3.66 13.92 28.63
C ASN A 18 3.38 15.21 27.84
N HIS A 19 4.22 15.56 26.87
CA HIS A 19 4.00 16.74 26.02
C HIS A 19 3.05 16.46 24.84
N TYR A 20 2.95 15.19 24.41
CA TYR A 20 2.05 14.71 23.36
C TYR A 20 1.59 13.29 23.68
N THR A 21 0.39 12.92 23.24
CA THR A 21 -0.10 11.54 23.37
C THR A 21 0.31 10.69 22.17
N LEU A 22 1.30 9.81 22.35
CA LEU A 22 1.64 8.78 21.39
C LEU A 22 0.87 7.50 21.71
N LYS A 23 0.20 6.91 20.71
CA LYS A 23 -0.53 5.65 20.85
C LYS A 23 -0.08 4.65 19.80
N THR A 24 0.08 3.40 20.20
CA THR A 24 0.10 2.26 19.25
C THR A 24 -1.30 1.67 19.17
N SER A 25 -1.75 1.34 17.96
CA SER A 25 -3.05 0.72 17.73
C SER A 25 -2.86 -0.60 16.98
N THR A 26 -3.40 -1.67 17.54
CA THR A 26 -3.57 -2.94 16.82
C THR A 26 -4.98 -2.96 16.26
N PHE A 27 -5.13 -3.27 14.99
CA PHE A 27 -6.44 -3.37 14.35
C PHE A 27 -6.49 -4.57 13.41
N GLU A 28 -7.68 -5.14 13.28
CA GLU A 28 -8.04 -6.06 12.21
C GLU A 28 -8.64 -5.26 11.06
N TRP A 29 -8.27 -5.62 9.84
CA TRP A 29 -8.85 -5.01 8.64
C TRP A 29 -9.69 -6.06 7.89
N ARG A 30 -11.00 -5.82 7.80
CA ARG A 30 -11.95 -6.69 7.11
C ARG A 30 -11.95 -6.35 5.62
N ARG A 31 -11.56 -7.31 4.78
CA ARG A 31 -11.45 -7.12 3.32
C ARG A 31 -12.66 -7.64 2.57
N ALA A 32 -12.89 -7.05 1.39
CA ALA A 32 -13.76 -7.62 0.37
C ALA A 32 -12.99 -8.46 -0.68
N ASN A 33 -11.69 -8.20 -0.95
CA ASN A 33 -10.93 -8.87 -2.03
C ASN A 33 -9.40 -8.66 -1.98
N GLY A 34 -8.73 -8.82 -0.84
CA GLY A 34 -7.26 -8.84 -0.92
C GLY A 34 -6.56 -9.49 0.26
N GLU A 35 -5.24 -9.52 0.22
CA GLU A 35 -4.41 -10.23 1.20
C GLU A 35 -3.33 -9.32 1.79
N LYS A 36 -3.19 -9.35 3.14
CA LYS A 36 -2.18 -8.53 3.84
C LYS A 36 -0.86 -9.23 3.65
N VAL A 37 0.11 -8.50 3.11
CA VAL A 37 1.42 -9.05 2.77
C VAL A 37 2.37 -8.90 3.95
N PHE A 38 2.67 -7.66 4.32
CA PHE A 38 3.53 -7.32 5.46
C PHE A 38 3.23 -5.90 5.94
N GLU A 39 3.98 -5.45 6.94
CA GLU A 39 4.05 -4.06 7.37
C GLU A 39 5.51 -3.67 7.57
N ALA A 40 5.84 -2.41 7.28
CA ALA A 40 7.21 -1.92 7.37
C ALA A 40 7.24 -0.45 7.78
N PHE A 41 8.25 -0.08 8.55
CA PHE A 41 8.65 1.30 8.75
C PHE A 41 9.45 1.73 7.53
N MET A 42 9.04 2.80 6.84
CA MET A 42 9.69 3.24 5.59
C MET A 42 11.08 3.83 5.83
N SER A 43 11.27 4.52 6.95
CA SER A 43 12.58 5.01 7.38
C SER A 43 12.63 5.05 8.91
N PRO A 44 12.97 3.91 9.57
CA PRO A 44 12.95 3.77 11.03
C PRO A 44 13.80 4.80 11.79
N GLY A 45 14.77 5.44 11.13
CA GLY A 45 15.62 6.48 11.71
C GLY A 45 15.14 7.91 11.46
N ALA A 46 14.14 8.13 10.59
CA ALA A 46 13.68 9.47 10.21
C ALA A 46 12.20 9.71 10.54
N VAL A 47 11.35 8.71 10.34
CA VAL A 47 9.90 8.83 10.53
C VAL A 47 9.35 7.63 11.30
N THR A 48 8.31 7.88 12.08
CA THR A 48 7.57 6.84 12.82
C THR A 48 6.47 6.19 11.99
N GLU A 49 6.30 6.63 10.73
CA GLU A 49 5.30 6.08 9.81
C GLU A 49 5.54 4.59 9.57
N LYS A 50 4.49 3.81 9.84
CA LYS A 50 4.40 2.40 9.48
C LYS A 50 3.35 2.23 8.40
N LEU A 51 3.76 1.68 7.27
CA LEU A 51 2.85 1.29 6.20
C LEU A 51 2.48 -0.18 6.32
N HIS A 52 1.22 -0.47 6.04
CA HIS A 52 0.72 -1.84 5.94
C HIS A 52 0.41 -2.13 4.47
N PHE A 53 0.86 -3.28 3.98
CA PHE A 53 0.91 -3.61 2.55
C PHE A 53 -0.13 -4.67 2.18
N PHE A 54 -0.81 -4.44 1.06
CA PHE A 54 -2.01 -5.14 0.64
C PHE A 54 -1.86 -5.48 -0.85
N VAL A 55 -2.18 -6.71 -1.25
CA VAL A 55 -2.41 -7.08 -2.66
C VAL A 55 -3.87 -7.44 -2.89
N ALA A 56 -4.35 -7.27 -4.11
CA ALA A 56 -5.71 -7.57 -4.53
C ALA A 56 -5.75 -7.80 -6.04
N GLU A 57 -6.59 -8.72 -6.49
CA GLU A 57 -6.97 -8.82 -7.89
C GLU A 57 -7.98 -7.71 -8.23
N TYR A 58 -7.94 -7.23 -9.47
CA TYR A 58 -8.95 -6.32 -9.99
C TYR A 58 -9.38 -6.78 -11.39
N ALA A 59 -10.62 -6.44 -11.74
CA ALA A 59 -11.17 -6.65 -13.07
C ALA A 59 -11.38 -5.30 -13.77
N PRO A 60 -11.39 -5.23 -15.12
CA PRO A 60 -11.52 -3.98 -15.85
C PRO A 60 -12.79 -3.18 -15.53
N ASP A 61 -13.88 -3.86 -15.17
CA ASP A 61 -15.17 -3.26 -14.79
C ASP A 61 -15.16 -2.62 -13.39
N MET A 62 -14.11 -2.83 -12.60
CA MET A 62 -13.90 -2.16 -11.32
C MET A 62 -13.33 -0.74 -11.47
N LYS A 63 -12.90 -0.33 -12.67
CA LYS A 63 -12.40 1.01 -12.93
C LYS A 63 -13.54 2.03 -12.87
N ILE A 64 -13.32 3.13 -12.14
CA ILE A 64 -14.25 4.26 -12.07
C ILE A 64 -13.85 5.43 -12.98
N GLY A 65 -12.69 5.33 -13.65
CA GLY A 65 -12.12 6.34 -14.53
C GLY A 65 -10.77 5.92 -15.10
N ALA A 66 -10.18 6.74 -15.97
CA ALA A 66 -8.84 6.53 -16.55
C ALA A 66 -7.69 6.94 -15.62
N GLY A 67 -8.03 7.59 -14.50
CA GLY A 67 -7.11 8.24 -13.59
C GLY A 67 -7.83 8.61 -12.29
N GLY A 68 -7.18 9.43 -11.48
CA GLY A 68 -7.73 9.93 -10.22
C GLY A 68 -7.03 11.21 -9.78
N GLY A 69 -7.14 11.51 -8.50
CA GLY A 69 -6.56 12.72 -7.91
C GLY A 69 -7.61 13.81 -7.72
N ILE A 70 -7.31 14.68 -6.77
CA ILE A 70 -8.09 15.85 -6.43
C ILE A 70 -7.29 17.09 -6.87
N ALA A 71 -7.77 17.78 -7.89
CA ALA A 71 -7.08 18.93 -8.46
C ALA A 71 -6.79 20.04 -7.43
N SER A 72 -7.68 20.24 -6.45
CA SER A 72 -7.48 21.22 -5.36
C SER A 72 -6.38 20.82 -4.37
N GLU A 73 -6.05 19.53 -4.30
CA GLU A 73 -4.92 19.00 -3.51
C GLU A 73 -3.63 18.92 -4.35
N GLY A 74 -3.68 19.34 -5.62
CA GLY A 74 -2.57 19.26 -6.55
C GLY A 74 -2.27 17.84 -7.03
N GLU A 75 -3.22 16.92 -6.86
CA GLU A 75 -3.09 15.54 -7.32
C GLU A 75 -3.64 15.38 -8.74
N ASP A 76 -2.83 14.78 -9.60
CA ASP A 76 -3.19 14.33 -10.95
C ASP A 76 -2.61 12.93 -11.13
N ILE A 77 -3.48 11.91 -11.19
CA ILE A 77 -3.10 10.50 -11.15
C ILE A 77 -3.48 9.83 -12.47
N GLU A 78 -2.49 9.27 -13.14
CA GLU A 78 -2.66 8.40 -14.30
C GLU A 78 -2.58 6.92 -13.89
N VAL A 79 -3.43 6.07 -14.49
CA VAL A 79 -3.36 4.62 -14.31
C VAL A 79 -2.51 3.99 -15.41
N LEU A 80 -1.44 3.31 -15.02
CA LEU A 80 -0.59 2.53 -15.93
C LEU A 80 -0.81 1.03 -15.71
N GLU A 81 -1.20 0.32 -16.77
CA GLU A 81 -1.31 -1.14 -16.79
C GLU A 81 -0.14 -1.71 -17.59
N LEU A 82 0.76 -2.41 -16.91
CA LEU A 82 2.02 -2.88 -17.48
C LEU A 82 2.21 -4.37 -17.18
N PRO A 83 2.85 -5.13 -18.09
CA PRO A 83 3.37 -6.46 -17.76
C PRO A 83 4.36 -6.39 -16.58
N ILE A 84 4.31 -7.37 -15.68
CA ILE A 84 5.18 -7.39 -14.49
C ILE A 84 6.66 -7.28 -14.84
N VAL A 85 7.10 -7.92 -15.93
CA VAL A 85 8.50 -7.86 -16.40
C VAL A 85 8.92 -6.43 -16.74
N GLN A 86 8.04 -5.66 -17.37
CA GLN A 86 8.30 -4.26 -17.70
C GLN A 86 8.37 -3.40 -16.44
N ALA A 87 7.46 -3.60 -15.48
CA ALA A 87 7.46 -2.88 -14.21
C ALA A 87 8.76 -3.16 -13.41
N LEU A 88 9.25 -4.40 -13.41
CA LEU A 88 10.51 -4.75 -12.77
C LEU A 88 11.72 -4.10 -13.47
N ALA A 89 11.72 -4.03 -14.81
CA ALA A 89 12.77 -3.33 -15.55
C ALA A 89 12.81 -1.83 -15.20
N MET A 90 11.65 -1.20 -14.99
CA MET A 90 11.54 0.20 -14.57
C MET A 90 12.13 0.47 -13.18
N ILE A 91 12.21 -0.53 -12.31
CA ILE A 91 12.96 -0.42 -11.04
C ILE A 91 14.46 -0.36 -11.34
N GLY A 92 14.94 -1.25 -12.20
CA GLY A 92 16.36 -1.36 -12.54
C GLY A 92 16.93 -0.13 -13.26
N ASP A 93 16.12 0.55 -14.08
CA ASP A 93 16.49 1.78 -14.79
C ASP A 93 16.11 3.09 -14.07
N GLY A 94 15.49 2.98 -12.89
CA GLY A 94 15.19 4.14 -12.01
C GLY A 94 13.91 4.90 -12.35
N ARG A 95 13.12 4.48 -13.35
CA ARG A 95 11.78 5.06 -13.62
C ARG A 95 10.80 4.81 -12.47
N ILE A 96 10.96 3.72 -11.72
CA ILE A 96 10.28 3.48 -10.44
C ILE A 96 11.31 3.63 -9.32
N ALA A 97 11.13 4.68 -8.50
CA ALA A 97 12.01 5.01 -7.37
C ALA A 97 11.24 5.16 -6.03
N ASP A 98 10.01 4.66 -5.96
CA ASP A 98 9.15 4.73 -4.77
C ASP A 98 9.20 3.41 -3.98
N ALA A 99 9.53 3.49 -2.69
CA ALA A 99 9.81 2.32 -1.85
C ALA A 99 8.64 1.34 -1.77
N LYS A 100 7.41 1.85 -1.52
CA LYS A 100 6.23 1.00 -1.40
C LYS A 100 5.90 0.28 -2.72
N THR A 101 6.11 0.95 -3.84
CA THR A 101 5.95 0.37 -5.18
C THR A 101 6.99 -0.72 -5.46
N ILE A 102 8.28 -0.44 -5.18
CA ILE A 102 9.38 -1.40 -5.35
C ILE A 102 9.11 -2.67 -4.53
N MET A 103 8.76 -2.52 -3.26
CA MET A 103 8.52 -3.66 -2.35
C MET A 103 7.34 -4.53 -2.81
N LEU A 104 6.24 -3.93 -3.26
CA LEU A 104 5.07 -4.69 -3.74
C LEU A 104 5.32 -5.37 -5.08
N LEU A 105 6.03 -4.74 -6.01
CA LEU A 105 6.39 -5.36 -7.29
C LEU A 105 7.34 -6.55 -7.10
N GLN A 106 8.32 -6.43 -6.20
CA GLN A 106 9.21 -7.54 -5.86
C GLN A 106 8.45 -8.67 -5.15
N TYR A 107 7.53 -8.35 -4.23
CA TYR A 107 6.68 -9.37 -3.62
C TYR A 107 5.82 -10.11 -4.66
N ALA A 108 5.18 -9.37 -5.56
CA ALA A 108 4.35 -9.95 -6.62
C ALA A 108 5.16 -10.87 -7.54
N ALA A 109 6.37 -10.44 -7.92
CA ALA A 109 7.28 -11.27 -8.71
C ALA A 109 7.62 -12.60 -8.02
N LEU A 110 7.88 -12.57 -6.70
CA LEU A 110 8.30 -13.75 -5.94
C LEU A 110 7.16 -14.69 -5.53
N ASN A 111 5.94 -14.17 -5.34
CA ASN A 111 4.86 -14.93 -4.69
C ASN A 111 3.62 -15.11 -5.57
N ILE A 112 3.39 -14.23 -6.54
CA ILE A 112 2.23 -14.26 -7.42
C ILE A 112 2.66 -14.81 -8.79
N PHE A 113 3.62 -14.15 -9.43
CA PHE A 113 4.03 -14.47 -10.81
C PHE A 113 5.16 -15.51 -10.90
N ALA A 114 5.79 -15.87 -9.78
CA ALA A 114 6.86 -16.88 -9.75
C ALA A 114 6.41 -18.28 -10.21
N ARG A 115 5.09 -18.53 -10.26
CA ARG A 115 4.52 -19.83 -10.64
C ARG A 115 4.12 -19.93 -12.11
N ASP A 116 4.19 -18.81 -12.84
CA ASP A 116 3.79 -18.70 -14.25
C ASP A 116 5.00 -18.63 -15.21
N ALA A 117 6.22 -18.89 -14.70
CA ALA A 117 7.48 -18.88 -15.44
C ALA A 117 8.03 -20.30 -15.67
#